data_AF-A0A6H2A614-F1
#
_entry.id   AF-A0A6H2A614-F1
#
_cell.length_a   1.000
_cell.length_b   1.000
_cell.length_c   1.000
_cell.angle_alpha   90.00
_cell.angle_beta   90.00
_cell.angle_gamma   90.00
#
_symmetry.space_group_name_H-M   'P 1'
#
loop_
_entity.id
_entity.type
_entity.pdbx_description
1 polymer ?
#
loop_
_entity_poly.entity_id
_entity_poly.type
_entity_poly.pdbx_seq_one_letter_code
_entity_poly.pdbx_strand_id
1 'polypeptide(L)' 'MLTFDEILLKEPRLIGVIHQAYEFKEDLGKGEIARNKFWYKVLKPQMIQLIGFGSKNKELQSTDTYELVYRFFIELLKI' A
#
# COMPACT_ATOMS: atom_id res chain seq x y z
N MET A 1 10.86 -4.87 -14.61
CA MET A 1 10.01 -4.76 -13.41
C MET A 1 10.47 -3.53 -12.65
N LEU A 2 9.55 -2.66 -12.22
CA LEU A 2 9.90 -1.47 -11.44
C LEU A 2 10.29 -1.88 -10.01
N THR A 3 11.26 -1.21 -9.44
CA THR A 3 11.59 -1.25 -8.01
C THR A 3 10.58 -0.46 -7.19
N PHE A 4 10.59 -0.65 -5.87
CA PHE A 4 9.70 0.09 -4.98
C PHE A 4 9.95 1.60 -5.03
N ASP A 5 11.23 2.01 -5.06
CA ASP A 5 11.61 3.42 -5.16
C ASP A 5 11.16 4.05 -6.48
N GLU A 6 11.30 3.33 -7.59
CA GLU A 6 10.80 3.80 -8.90
C GLU A 6 9.27 3.95 -8.91
N ILE A 7 8.54 3.08 -8.21
CA ILE A 7 7.09 3.19 -8.05
C ILE A 7 6.75 4.46 -7.25
N LEU A 8 7.44 4.73 -6.14
CA LEU A 8 7.20 5.92 -5.32
C LEU A 8 7.51 7.22 -6.08
N LEU A 9 8.56 7.23 -6.91
CA LEU A 9 8.88 8.36 -7.77
C LEU A 9 7.77 8.62 -8.81
N LYS A 10 7.19 7.55 -9.37
CA LYS A 10 6.13 7.64 -10.38
C LYS A 10 4.73 7.88 -9.80
N GLU A 11 4.51 7.53 -8.53
CA GLU A 11 3.26 7.78 -7.81
C GLU A 11 3.51 8.24 -6.36
N PRO A 12 3.89 9.51 -6.17
CA PRO A 12 4.21 10.05 -4.85
C PRO A 12 3.04 10.04 -3.86
N ARG A 13 1.79 9.96 -4.34
CA ARG A 13 0.61 9.86 -3.47
C ARG A 13 0.61 8.58 -2.65
N LEU A 14 1.32 7.54 -3.11
CA LEU A 14 1.47 6.29 -2.36
C LEU A 14 2.20 6.51 -1.03
N ILE A 15 3.08 7.52 -0.93
CA ILE A 15 3.78 7.89 0.31
C ILE A 15 2.78 8.25 1.42
N GLY A 16 1.70 8.97 1.08
CA GLY A 16 0.65 9.31 2.03
C GLY A 16 -0.13 8.10 2.55
N VAL A 17 -0.31 7.06 1.72
CA VAL A 17 -0.93 5.79 2.13
C VAL A 17 0.01 5.00 3.03
N ILE A 18 1.31 5.03 2.73
CA ILE A 18 2.37 4.40 3.54
C ILE A 18 2.46 5.05 4.93
N HIS A 19 2.46 6.39 5.00
CA HIS A 19 2.45 7.11 6.28
C HIS A 19 1.24 6.75 7.15
N GLN A 20 0.03 6.66 6.57
CA GLN A 20 -1.16 6.19 7.30
C GLN A 20 -0.97 4.78 7.90
N ALA A 21 -0.28 3.89 7.19
CA ALA A 21 0.01 2.55 7.70
C ALA A 21 1.03 2.57 8.85
N TYR A 22 2.05 3.43 8.79
CA TYR A 22 2.98 3.65 9.89
C TYR A 22 2.30 4.25 11.12
N GLU A 23 1.54 5.32 10.96
CA GLU A 23 0.78 5.96 12.06
C GLU A 23 -0.17 4.97 12.72
N PHE A 24 -0.87 4.15 11.93
CA PHE A 24 -1.78 3.14 12.49
C PHE A 24 -1.05 2.04 13.27
N LYS A 25 0.17 1.68 12.84
CA LYS A 25 1.02 0.67 13.48
C LYS A 25 1.64 1.15 14.79
N GLU A 26 2.04 2.42 14.84
CA GLU A 26 2.63 3.05 16.04
C GLU A 26 1.62 3.25 17.17
N ASP A 27 0.33 3.16 16.88
CA ASP A 27 -0.74 3.12 17.86
C ASP A 27 -0.70 1.77 18.63
N LEU A 28 0.18 1.73 19.64
CA LEU A 28 0.60 0.61 20.49
C LEU A 28 -0.59 -0.16 21.09
N GLY A 29 -1.15 -1.13 20.36
CA GLY A 29 -2.16 -2.03 20.93
C GLY A 29 -3.15 -2.65 19.94
N LYS A 30 -3.10 -2.27 18.66
CA LYS A 30 -4.06 -2.82 17.68
C LYS A 30 -3.72 -4.27 17.35
N GLY A 31 -4.53 -5.19 17.88
CA GLY A 31 -4.49 -6.62 17.55
C GLY A 31 -4.68 -6.88 16.05
N GLU A 32 -4.33 -8.08 15.60
CA GLU A 32 -4.35 -8.47 14.18
C GLU A 32 -5.69 -8.17 13.49
N ILE A 33 -6.82 -8.41 14.19
CA ILE A 33 -8.17 -8.11 13.69
C ILE A 33 -8.32 -6.63 13.32
N ALA A 34 -7.81 -5.72 14.14
CA ALA A 34 -7.91 -4.28 13.88
C ALA A 34 -7.03 -3.86 12.69
N ARG A 35 -5.83 -4.44 12.56
CA ARG A 35 -4.92 -4.19 11.43
C ARG A 35 -5.49 -4.73 10.12
N ASN A 36 -6.03 -5.95 10.14
CA ASN A 36 -6.73 -6.53 8.99
C ASN A 36 -7.93 -5.68 8.57
N LYS A 37 -8.76 -5.24 9.53
CA LYS A 37 -9.90 -4.36 9.25
C LYS A 37 -9.45 -3.04 8.63
N PHE A 38 -8.38 -2.42 9.14
CA PHE A 38 -7.85 -1.18 8.59
C PHE A 38 -7.29 -1.36 7.18
N TRP A 39 -6.53 -2.42 6.95
CA TRP A 39 -6.02 -2.78 5.63
C TRP A 39 -7.14 -2.88 4.59
N TYR A 40 -8.14 -3.74 4.83
CA TYR A 40 -9.20 -3.98 3.85
C TYR A 40 -10.16 -2.79 3.67
N LYS A 41 -10.42 -2.01 4.73
CA LYS A 41 -11.39 -0.90 4.66
C LYS A 41 -10.79 0.43 4.25
N VAL A 42 -9.50 0.66 4.45
CA VAL A 42 -8.88 1.98 4.30
C VAL A 42 -7.71 1.94 3.32
N LEU A 43 -6.66 1.17 3.61
CA LEU A 43 -5.40 1.23 2.86
C LEU A 43 -5.49 0.56 1.49
N LYS A 44 -6.00 -0.68 1.42
CA LYS A 44 -6.09 -1.45 0.17
C LYS A 44 -6.92 -0.71 -0.91
N PRO A 45 -8.10 -0.16 -0.60
CA PRO A 45 -8.86 0.63 -1.57
C PRO A 45 -8.07 1.83 -2.12
N GLN A 46 -7.37 2.58 -1.25
CA GLN A 46 -6.55 3.72 -1.68
C GLN A 46 -5.39 3.27 -2.57
N MET A 47 -4.68 2.22 -2.14
CA MET A 47 -3.54 1.67 -2.89
C MET A 47 -3.96 1.24 -4.31
N ILE A 48 -5.06 0.49 -4.47
CA ILE A 48 -5.50 -0.02 -5.79
C ILE A 48 -5.81 1.11 -6.79
N GLN A 49 -6.21 2.30 -6.32
CA GLN A 49 -6.45 3.45 -7.20
C GLN A 49 -5.17 4.12 -7.71
N LEU A 50 -4.03 3.81 -7.08
CA LEU A 50 -2.73 4.42 -7.36
C LEU A 50 -1.83 3.50 -8.18
N ILE A 51 -1.92 2.18 -7.97
CA ILE A 51 -1.06 1.16 -8.58
C ILE A 51 -1.86 -0.06 -9.03
N GLY A 52 -1.33 -0.84 -9.97
CA GLY A 52 -2.06 -1.95 -10.60
C GLY A 52 -3.16 -1.47 -11.54
N PHE A 53 -4.18 -2.31 -11.80
CA PHE A 53 -5.23 -2.02 -12.78
C PHE A 53 -6.05 -0.75 -12.53
N GLY A 54 -6.11 -0.26 -11.29
CA GLY A 54 -6.80 1.00 -10.97
C GLY A 54 -5.94 2.25 -11.18
N SER A 55 -4.64 2.12 -11.45
CA SER A 55 -3.75 3.27 -11.65
C SER A 55 -4.12 4.04 -12.92
N LYS A 56 -4.01 5.37 -12.88
CA LYS A 56 -4.08 6.21 -14.08
C LYS A 56 -2.77 6.25 -14.86
N ASN A 57 -1.66 5.85 -14.24
CA ASN A 57 -0.35 5.79 -14.88
C ASN A 57 -0.17 4.40 -15.51
N LYS A 58 -0.11 4.35 -16.85
CA LYS A 58 0.03 3.09 -17.60
C LYS A 58 1.28 2.29 -17.22
N GLU A 59 2.35 2.95 -16.80
CA GLU A 59 3.58 2.27 -16.36
C GLU A 59 3.41 1.54 -15.02
N LEU A 60 2.41 1.94 -14.23
CA LEU A 60 2.07 1.34 -12.94
C LEU A 60 0.92 0.33 -13.04
N GLN A 61 0.28 0.20 -14.20
CA GLN A 61 -0.77 -0.78 -14.49
C GLN A 61 -0.18 -2.18 -14.72
N SER A 62 0.48 -2.73 -13.70
CA SER A 62 1.06 -4.08 -13.72
C SER A 62 0.70 -4.85 -12.47
N THR A 63 0.48 -6.15 -12.63
CA THR A 63 0.31 -7.08 -11.50
C THR A 63 1.56 -7.12 -10.62
N ASP A 64 2.76 -7.07 -11.21
CA ASP A 64 4.01 -7.10 -10.45
C ASP A 64 4.14 -5.85 -9.55
N THR A 65 3.78 -4.68 -10.09
CA THR A 65 3.73 -3.42 -9.33
C THR A 65 2.75 -3.52 -8.18
N TYR A 66 1.56 -4.11 -8.44
CA TYR A 66 0.57 -4.35 -7.38
C TYR A 66 1.11 -5.27 -6.29
N GLU A 67 1.71 -6.40 -6.67
CA GLU A 67 2.17 -7.40 -5.74
C GLU A 67 3.33 -6.90 -4.87
N LEU A 68 4.27 -6.15 -5.45
CA LEU A 68 5.39 -5.56 -4.72
C LEU A 68 4.90 -4.62 -3.62
N VAL A 69 3.97 -3.72 -3.95
CA VAL A 69 3.41 -2.77 -2.97
C VAL A 69 2.51 -3.47 -1.96
N TYR A 70 1.73 -4.47 -2.40
CA TYR A 70 0.90 -5.27 -1.53
C TYR A 70 1.72 -5.96 -0.44
N ARG A 71 2.79 -6.67 -0.82
CA ARG A 71 3.68 -7.38 0.12
C ARG A 71 4.28 -6.44 1.16
N PHE A 72 4.70 -5.25 0.74
CA PHE A 72 5.18 -4.21 1.66
C PHE A 72 4.14 -3.89 2.76
N PHE A 73 2.86 -3.69 2.41
CA PHE A 73 1.83 -3.39 3.40
C PHE A 73 1.54 -4.56 4.34
N ILE A 74 1.52 -5.78 3.81
CA ILE A 74 1.30 -7.00 4.59
C ILE A 74 2.43 -7.17 5.64
N GLU A 75 3.69 -6.98 5.23
CA GLU A 75 4.84 -7.02 6.12
C GLU A 75 4.82 -5.88 7.15
N LEU A 76 4.51 -4.66 6.70
CA LEU A 76 4.43 -3.48 7.56
C LEU A 76 3.39 -3.67 8.66
N LEU A 77 2.20 -4.13 8.30
CA LEU A 77 1.04 -4.30 9.19
C LEU A 77 1.04 -5.64 9.93
N LYS A 78 1.90 -6.60 9.58
CA LYS A 78 1.91 -7.96 10.17
C LYS A 78 0.52 -8.60 10.13
N ILE A 79 -0.05 -8.72 8.93
CA ILE A 79 -1.33 -9.36 8.63
C ILE A 79 -1.18 -10.41 7.52
#